data_AF-A0A4Z2ISZ3-F1
#
_entry.id   AF-A0A4Z2ISZ3-F1
#
_cell.length_a   1.000
_cell.length_b   1.000
_cell.length_c   1.000
_cell.angle_alpha   90.00
_cell.angle_beta   90.00
_cell.angle_gamma   90.00
#
_symmetry.space_group_name_H-M   'P 1'
#
loop_
_entity.id
_entity.type
_entity.pdbx_description
1 polymer ?
#
loop_
_entity_poly.entity_id
_entity_poly.type
_entity_poly.pdbx_seq_one_letter_code
_entity_poly.pdbx_strand_id
1 'polypeptide(L)'
;MVFSPSPKAVALPLTLADAKWHHVCVTWSTRDGQWEAYQDGEQRGSGMNLSPWHPIKPGGVFILGQEQDTLGGRFDATQSFVGEMSGVHMWSHVLTASDIYSLASCGSHLRGDVVAWSETEVELLGGVAKYPFDPCH
;
A
#
# COMPACT_ATOMS: atom_id res chain seq x y z
N MET A 1 -9.00 21.77 24.21
CA MET A 1 -8.70 22.17 22.82
C MET A 1 -8.16 20.94 22.11
N VAL A 2 -9.00 20.20 21.39
CA VAL A 2 -8.54 19.05 20.61
C VAL A 2 -8.20 19.60 19.24
N PHE A 3 -6.91 19.82 18.98
CA PHE A 3 -6.44 19.96 17.62
C PHE A 3 -6.45 18.55 17.02
N SER A 4 -7.47 18.21 16.24
CA SER A 4 -7.31 17.18 15.23
C SER A 4 -6.51 17.84 14.11
N PRO A 5 -5.21 17.55 13.93
CA PRO A 5 -4.51 18.06 12.76
C PRO A 5 -5.22 17.47 11.53
N SER A 6 -5.54 18.33 10.55
CA SER A 6 -5.94 17.88 9.23
C SER A 6 -4.95 16.82 8.73
N PRO A 7 -5.40 15.72 8.11
CA PRO A 7 -4.49 14.72 7.58
C PRO A 7 -3.50 15.40 6.63
N LYS A 8 -2.20 15.30 6.94
CA LYS A 8 -1.15 15.72 6.02
C LYS A 8 -1.05 14.65 4.94
N ALA A 9 -1.26 15.04 3.69
CA ALA A 9 -0.98 14.20 2.54
C ALA A 9 0.37 14.56 1.93
N VAL A 10 1.04 13.59 1.32
CA VAL A 10 2.28 13.79 0.56
C VAL A 10 2.10 13.14 -0.80
N ALA A 11 2.47 13.86 -1.86
CA ALA A 11 2.52 13.32 -3.21
C ALA A 11 3.77 12.45 -3.35
N LEU A 12 3.59 11.21 -3.80
CA LEU A 12 4.71 10.30 -4.06
C LEU A 12 5.22 10.50 -5.49
N PRO A 13 6.54 10.57 -5.72
CA PRO A 13 7.12 10.76 -7.05
C PRO A 13 7.16 9.44 -7.84
N LEU A 14 6.00 8.83 -8.05
CA LEU A 14 5.85 7.57 -8.79
C LEU A 14 5.24 7.83 -10.18
N THR A 15 5.61 7.03 -11.16
CA THR A 15 5.08 7.09 -12.52
C THR A 15 4.44 5.76 -12.89
N LEU A 16 3.12 5.67 -12.73
CA LEU A 16 2.35 4.41 -12.87
C LEU A 16 1.37 4.42 -14.06
N ALA A 17 1.27 5.54 -14.78
CA ALA A 17 0.27 5.74 -15.83
C ALA A 17 0.79 5.38 -17.23
N ASP A 18 1.45 4.22 -17.37
CA ASP A 18 2.01 3.74 -18.65
C ASP A 18 1.40 2.40 -19.12
N ALA A 19 0.33 1.94 -18.44
CA ALA A 19 -0.37 0.68 -18.69
C ALA A 19 0.50 -0.58 -18.53
N LYS A 20 1.56 -0.53 -17.71
CA LYS A 20 2.37 -1.68 -17.32
C LYS A 20 2.19 -2.04 -15.86
N TRP A 21 2.54 -3.28 -15.54
CA TRP A 21 2.70 -3.71 -14.17
C TRP A 21 3.93 -3.04 -13.55
N HIS A 22 3.73 -2.49 -12.36
CA HIS A 22 4.79 -1.93 -11.54
C HIS A 22 4.72 -2.50 -10.14
N HIS A 23 5.87 -2.83 -9.57
CA HIS A 23 5.97 -3.14 -8.15
C HIS A 23 6.08 -1.84 -7.36
N VAL A 24 5.12 -1.56 -6.48
CA VAL A 24 5.12 -0.36 -5.62
C VAL A 24 5.25 -0.76 -4.16
N CYS A 25 6.18 -0.14 -3.44
CA CYS A 25 6.31 -0.29 -1.99
C CYS A 25 6.41 1.09 -1.34
N VAL A 26 5.68 1.29 -0.25
CA VAL A 26 5.77 2.49 0.58
C VAL A 26 6.11 2.05 2.00
N THR A 27 7.17 2.60 2.57
CA THR A 27 7.53 2.38 3.97
C THR A 27 7.18 3.62 4.79
N TRP A 28 6.82 3.42 6.05
CA TRP A 28 6.56 4.50 6.98
C TRP A 28 6.93 4.10 8.41
N SER A 29 7.49 5.02 9.19
CA SER A 29 7.83 4.79 10.60
C SER A 29 7.21 5.83 11.53
N THR A 30 6.68 5.34 12.67
CA THR A 30 5.95 6.18 13.63
C THR A 30 6.82 7.26 14.27
N ARG A 31 8.08 6.96 14.63
CA ARG A 31 8.90 7.84 15.47
C ARG A 31 9.07 9.24 14.87
N ASP A 32 9.56 9.29 13.63
CA ASP A 32 9.92 10.54 12.96
C ASP A 32 8.98 10.87 11.78
N GLY A 33 7.98 10.01 11.54
CA GLY A 33 7.12 10.10 10.36
C GLY A 33 7.92 9.98 9.06
N GLN A 34 9.03 9.22 9.10
CA GLN A 34 9.86 8.96 7.93
C GLN A 34 9.10 8.05 6.98
N TRP A 35 9.06 8.41 5.71
CA TRP A 35 8.48 7.61 4.65
C TRP A 35 9.42 7.51 3.47
N GLU A 36 9.30 6.41 2.74
CA GLU A 36 10.02 6.17 1.49
C GLU A 36 9.08 5.50 0.49
N ALA A 37 9.21 5.85 -0.78
CA ALA A 37 8.43 5.29 -1.87
C ALA A 37 9.36 4.64 -2.89
N TYR A 38 9.03 3.41 -3.26
CA TYR A 38 9.78 2.58 -4.18
C TYR A 38 8.90 2.19 -5.37
N GLN A 39 9.50 2.21 -6.56
CA GLN A 39 8.90 1.69 -7.79
C GLN A 39 9.91 0.77 -8.47
N ASP A 40 9.47 -0.44 -8.78
CA ASP A 40 10.26 -1.48 -9.44
C ASP A 40 11.56 -1.79 -8.69
N GLY A 41 11.49 -1.77 -7.36
CA GLY A 41 12.61 -2.07 -6.45
C GLY A 41 13.54 -0.88 -6.17
N GLU A 42 13.37 0.24 -6.87
CA GLU A 42 14.20 1.43 -6.70
C GLU A 42 13.49 2.52 -5.90
N GLN A 43 14.20 3.16 -4.97
CA GLN A 43 13.67 4.31 -4.22
C GLN A 43 13.47 5.50 -5.16
N ARG A 44 12.26 6.04 -5.18
CA ARG A 44 11.89 7.22 -5.98
C ARG A 44 11.72 8.48 -5.14
N GLY A 45 11.37 8.33 -3.86
CA GLY A 45 11.19 9.46 -2.97
C GLY A 45 11.29 9.09 -1.50
N SER A 46 11.52 10.11 -0.68
CA SER A 46 11.50 9.99 0.76
C SER A 46 11.18 11.34 1.41
N GLY A 47 10.81 11.28 2.68
CA GLY A 47 10.56 12.45 3.50
C GLY A 47 10.37 12.10 4.96
N MET A 48 10.06 13.12 5.76
CA MET A 48 9.86 13.01 7.21
C MET A 48 8.62 13.79 7.63
N ASN A 49 8.26 13.72 8.92
CA ASN A 49 7.15 14.47 9.52
C ASN A 49 5.76 14.14 8.95
N LEU A 50 5.59 12.96 8.35
CA LEU A 50 4.28 12.41 8.01
C LEU A 50 3.72 11.67 9.23
N SER A 51 2.77 12.30 9.93
CA SER A 51 2.13 11.72 11.13
C SER A 51 3.10 11.19 12.20
N PRO A 52 4.17 11.93 12.60
CA PRO A 52 5.11 11.46 13.60
C PRO A 52 4.42 11.27 14.95
N TRP A 53 4.80 10.24 15.70
CA TRP A 53 4.21 9.83 16.99
C TRP A 53 2.75 9.38 16.94
N HIS A 54 2.22 9.05 15.75
CA HIS A 54 0.85 8.58 15.57
C HIS A 54 0.82 7.15 15.05
N PRO A 55 0.91 6.12 15.92
CA PRO A 55 0.81 4.74 15.47
C PRO A 55 -0.57 4.47 14.85
N ILE A 56 -0.60 3.62 13.82
CA ILE A 56 -1.85 3.15 13.21
C ILE A 56 -2.66 2.41 14.29
N LYS A 57 -3.92 2.80 14.47
CA LYS A 57 -4.80 2.18 15.47
C LYS A 57 -5.23 0.78 15.00
N PRO A 58 -5.23 -0.23 15.90
CA PRO A 58 -5.73 -1.56 15.57
C PRO A 58 -7.26 -1.57 15.43
N GLY A 59 -7.81 -2.66 14.85
CA GLY A 59 -9.25 -2.90 14.74
C GLY A 59 -9.94 -2.22 13.56
N GLY A 60 -9.19 -1.77 12.56
CA GLY A 60 -9.72 -1.20 11.32
C GLY A 60 -10.24 -2.27 10.33
N VAL A 61 -10.87 -1.81 9.26
CA VAL A 61 -11.27 -2.63 8.11
C VAL A 61 -10.38 -2.27 6.92
N PHE A 62 -9.74 -3.28 6.33
CA PHE A 62 -8.88 -3.11 5.17
C PHE A 62 -9.67 -3.36 3.89
N ILE A 63 -9.83 -2.33 3.07
CA ILE A 63 -10.58 -2.37 1.80
C ILE A 63 -9.61 -2.02 0.67
N LEU A 64 -9.68 -2.79 -0.42
CA LEU A 64 -8.96 -2.51 -1.65
C LEU A 64 -9.91 -1.95 -2.69
N GLY A 65 -9.41 -0.98 -3.46
CA GLY A 65 -10.11 -0.40 -4.60
C GLY A 65 -11.08 0.74 -4.30
N GLN A 66 -11.36 1.02 -3.03
CA GLN A 66 -12.27 2.09 -2.58
C GLN A 66 -11.67 2.90 -1.44
N GLU A 67 -11.93 4.20 -1.43
CA GLU A 67 -11.60 5.12 -0.34
C GLU A 67 -12.71 5.08 0.74
N GLN A 68 -12.34 5.14 2.03
CA GLN A 68 -13.25 4.94 3.17
C GLN A 68 -13.52 6.25 3.93
N ASP A 69 -14.67 6.88 3.70
CA ASP A 69 -15.15 8.02 4.53
C ASP A 69 -15.71 7.58 5.90
N THR A 70 -16.06 6.31 6.03
CA THR A 70 -16.45 5.65 7.29
C THR A 70 -15.88 4.25 7.37
N LEU A 71 -15.88 3.65 8.56
CA LEU A 71 -15.39 2.28 8.74
C LEU A 71 -16.17 1.31 7.83
N GLY A 72 -15.51 0.80 6.79
CA GLY A 72 -16.06 -0.15 5.83
C GLY A 72 -17.10 0.41 4.85
N GLY A 73 -17.24 1.74 4.68
CA GLY A 73 -18.29 2.27 3.80
C GLY A 73 -18.23 3.77 3.49
N ARG A 74 -19.31 4.25 2.85
CA ARG A 74 -19.43 5.60 2.25
C ARG A 74 -18.38 5.87 1.16
N PHE A 75 -18.25 4.92 0.24
CA PHE A 75 -17.34 5.06 -0.89
C PHE A 75 -17.84 6.11 -1.89
N ASP A 76 -16.93 6.92 -2.42
CA ASP A 76 -17.17 7.79 -3.58
C ASP A 76 -16.56 7.14 -4.84
N ALA A 77 -17.39 6.94 -5.86
CA ALA A 77 -16.96 6.35 -7.12
C ALA A 77 -15.84 7.15 -7.82
N THR A 78 -15.76 8.47 -7.60
CA THR A 78 -14.71 9.33 -8.16
C THR A 78 -13.34 9.11 -7.52
N GLN A 79 -13.29 8.44 -6.37
CA GLN A 79 -12.08 8.09 -5.63
C GLN A 79 -11.76 6.58 -5.71
N SER A 80 -12.48 5.85 -6.56
CA SER A 80 -12.23 4.42 -6.77
C SER A 80 -10.97 4.18 -7.59
N PHE A 81 -10.28 3.08 -7.29
CA PHE A 81 -9.19 2.59 -8.13
C PHE A 81 -9.75 1.90 -9.37
N VAL A 82 -9.19 2.24 -10.54
CA VAL A 82 -9.50 1.60 -11.81
C VAL A 82 -8.21 1.03 -12.39
N GLY A 83 -8.11 -0.30 -12.39
CA GLY A 83 -6.93 -1.01 -12.87
C GLY A 83 -6.86 -2.43 -12.33
N GLU A 84 -5.68 -3.03 -12.45
CA GLU A 84 -5.38 -4.36 -11.95
C GLU A 84 -4.45 -4.27 -10.74
N MET A 85 -4.60 -5.18 -9.78
CA MET A 85 -3.71 -5.29 -8.62
C MET A 85 -3.46 -6.74 -8.27
N SER A 86 -2.27 -7.03 -7.75
CA SER A 86 -1.89 -8.34 -7.26
C SER A 86 -0.78 -8.19 -6.22
N GLY A 87 -0.54 -9.23 -5.42
CA GLY A 87 0.59 -9.28 -4.50
C GLY A 87 0.56 -8.22 -3.39
N VAL A 88 -0.63 -7.86 -2.88
CA VAL A 88 -0.72 -6.88 -1.78
C VAL A 88 -0.26 -7.52 -0.47
N HIS A 89 0.85 -7.01 0.05
CA HIS A 89 1.41 -7.41 1.33
C HIS A 89 1.59 -6.20 2.26
N MET A 90 1.49 -6.43 3.56
CA MET A 90 1.69 -5.41 4.58
C MET A 90 2.48 -5.98 5.75
N TRP A 91 3.46 -5.21 6.23
CA TRP A 91 4.32 -5.58 7.34
C TRP A 91 4.16 -4.63 8.52
N SER A 92 4.36 -5.14 9.73
CA SER A 92 4.37 -4.35 10.97
C SER A 92 5.66 -3.54 11.18
N HIS A 93 6.62 -3.67 10.27
CA HIS A 93 7.95 -3.07 10.33
C HIS A 93 8.39 -2.54 8.96
N VAL A 94 9.42 -1.68 8.96
CA VAL A 94 10.03 -1.16 7.74
C VAL A 94 10.92 -2.23 7.13
N LEU A 95 10.65 -2.60 5.88
CA LEU A 95 11.51 -3.47 5.08
C LEU A 95 12.77 -2.73 4.64
N THR A 96 13.86 -3.47 4.43
CA THR A 96 15.09 -2.89 3.89
C THR A 96 14.96 -2.67 2.38
N ALA A 97 15.75 -1.73 1.84
CA ALA A 97 15.81 -1.52 0.39
C ALA A 97 16.20 -2.80 -0.38
N SER A 98 17.03 -3.67 0.22
CA SER A 98 17.39 -4.96 -0.37
C SER A 98 16.20 -5.91 -0.43
N ASP A 99 15.40 -6.01 0.64
CA ASP A 99 14.20 -6.85 0.66
C ASP A 99 13.19 -6.38 -0.40
N ILE A 100 12.99 -5.06 -0.50
CA ILE A 100 12.09 -4.44 -1.48
C ILE A 100 12.58 -4.70 -2.91
N TYR A 101 13.88 -4.57 -3.15
CA TYR A 101 14.47 -4.91 -4.44
C TYR A 101 14.28 -6.40 -4.79
N SER A 102 14.54 -7.30 -3.83
CA SER A 102 14.35 -8.74 -4.04
C SER A 102 12.88 -9.11 -4.29
N LEU A 103 11.92 -8.43 -3.65
CA LEU A 103 10.49 -8.59 -3.96
C LEU A 103 10.18 -8.14 -5.39
N ALA A 104 10.65 -6.97 -5.80
CA ALA A 104 10.39 -6.41 -7.13
C ALA A 104 11.03 -7.21 -8.27
N SER A 105 12.17 -7.85 -8.01
CA SER A 105 12.95 -8.64 -8.98
C SER A 105 12.68 -10.14 -8.89
N CYS A 106 11.63 -10.55 -8.17
CA CYS A 106 11.27 -11.96 -7.99
C CYS A 106 12.36 -12.83 -7.33
N GLY A 107 13.32 -12.20 -6.64
CA GLY A 107 14.37 -12.87 -5.88
C GLY A 107 13.95 -13.29 -4.47
N SER A 108 12.74 -12.94 -4.04
CA SER A 108 12.22 -13.25 -2.70
C SER A 108 10.72 -13.52 -2.69
N HIS A 109 10.28 -14.31 -1.71
CA HIS A 109 8.88 -14.62 -1.44
C HIS A 109 8.47 -14.22 -0.02
N LEU A 110 9.06 -13.13 0.50
CA LEU A 110 8.66 -12.59 1.80
C LEU A 110 7.15 -12.35 1.84
N ARG A 111 6.52 -12.75 2.95
CA ARG A 111 5.09 -12.54 3.19
C ARG A 111 4.91 -11.55 4.32
N GLY A 112 3.92 -10.68 4.17
CA GLY A 112 3.50 -9.75 5.21
C GLY A 112 3.01 -10.47 6.47
N ASP A 113 3.35 -9.94 7.63
CA ASP A 113 2.86 -10.42 8.93
C ASP A 113 1.53 -9.75 9.34
N VAL A 114 1.12 -8.68 8.65
CA VAL A 114 -0.17 -8.00 8.85
C VAL A 114 -1.17 -8.37 7.76
N VAL A 115 -0.75 -8.28 6.50
CA VAL A 115 -1.52 -8.72 5.33
C VAL A 115 -0.61 -9.54 4.45
N ALA A 116 -1.00 -10.77 4.11
CA ALA A 116 -0.35 -11.56 3.10
C ALA A 116 -1.36 -11.87 1.99
N TRP A 117 -1.08 -11.46 0.75
CA TRP A 117 -1.94 -11.79 -0.37
C TRP A 117 -2.15 -13.30 -0.46
N SER A 118 -3.41 -13.71 -0.39
CA SER A 118 -3.86 -15.07 -0.63
C SER A 118 -5.19 -15.01 -1.36
N GLU A 119 -5.35 -15.81 -2.42
CA GLU A 119 -6.58 -15.83 -3.21
C GLU A 119 -7.82 -16.23 -2.40
N THR A 120 -7.61 -16.94 -1.28
CA THR A 120 -8.68 -17.43 -0.39
C THR A 120 -9.08 -16.44 0.69
N GLU A 121 -8.32 -15.36 0.92
CA GLU A 121 -8.52 -14.44 2.05
C GLU A 121 -9.15 -13.10 1.65
N VAL A 122 -9.46 -12.91 0.36
CA VAL A 122 -10.10 -11.69 -0.17
C VAL A 122 -11.56 -11.96 -0.57
N GLU A 123 -12.49 -11.29 0.13
CA GLU A 123 -13.90 -11.20 -0.25
C GLU A 123 -14.07 -10.21 -1.42
N LEU A 124 -14.68 -10.66 -2.52
CA LEU A 124 -14.94 -9.82 -3.67
C LEU A 124 -16.35 -9.23 -3.59
N LEU A 125 -16.45 -7.92 -3.74
CA LEU A 125 -17.71 -7.19 -3.78
C LEU A 125 -17.77 -6.34 -5.06
N GLY A 126 -18.98 -6.10 -5.58
CA GLY A 126 -19.19 -5.09 -6.62
C GLY A 126 -18.69 -5.45 -8.03
N GLY A 127 -18.62 -6.74 -8.38
CA GLY A 127 -18.31 -7.18 -9.75
C GLY A 127 -16.82 -7.22 -10.11
N VAL A 128 -15.94 -7.24 -9.11
CA VAL A 128 -14.50 -7.47 -9.31
C VAL A 128 -14.27 -8.89 -9.86
N ALA A 129 -13.38 -9.01 -10.83
CA ALA A 129 -12.96 -10.28 -11.41
C ALA A 129 -11.58 -10.69 -10.88
N LYS A 130 -11.37 -11.99 -10.71
CA LYS A 130 -10.06 -12.59 -10.42
C LYS A 130 -9.51 -13.22 -11.69
N TYR A 131 -8.25 -12.98 -11.98
CA TYR A 131 -7.51 -13.62 -13.07
C TYR A 131 -6.19 -14.17 -12.51
N PRO A 132 -5.68 -15.30 -13.06
CA PRO A 132 -4.33 -15.74 -12.76
C PRO A 132 -3.33 -14.65 -13.14
N PHE A 133 -2.37 -14.40 -12.26
CA PHE A 133 -1.29 -13.47 -12.52
C PHE A 133 0.00 -14.03 -11.95
N ASP A 134 1.03 -14.09 -12.79
CA ASP A 134 2.38 -14.41 -12.36
C ASP A 134 3.22 -13.12 -12.50
N PRO A 135 3.60 -12.46 -11.38
CA PRO A 135 4.42 -11.26 -11.44
C PRO A 135 5.80 -11.51 -12.06
N CYS A 136 6.22 -12.77 -12.19
CA CYS A 136 7.59 -13.16 -12.49
C CYS A 136 7.72 -13.92 -13.82
N HIS A 137 6.63 -14.18 -14.54
CA HIS A 137 6.61 -14.98 -15.77
C HIS A 137 5.64 -14.48 -16.83
#